data_AF-A0A952RR34-F1
#
_entry.id   AF-A0A952RR34-F1
#
_cell.length_a   1.000
_cell.length_b   1.000
_cell.length_c   1.000
_cell.angle_alpha   90.00
_cell.angle_beta   90.00
_cell.angle_gamma   90.00
#
_symmetry.space_group_name_H-M   'P 1'
#
loop_
_entity.id
_entity.type
_entity.pdbx_description
1 polymer ?
#
loop_
_entity_poly.entity_id
_entity_poly.type
_entity_poly.pdbx_seq_one_letter_code
_entity_poly.pdbx_strand_id
1 'polypeptide(L)'
;MAIGRHIAVAVAAGAIASKKETGAAVQDRFKELKRAIAKKSDKIRVADVEADPKADEHRDALAKDLDEHGASKNRDVVTTAKELLGLIKVDEAARDAVDAMIKDVEAALVELADVEVEEEKPKAKTEEKKAEEKAEKKSEEKAKPAVSSDRGSKRLIPPDEPSKTDFERRALPIHKRTDRFFLKAGIVTSYVLIVVFYFVFLRPPANAALERCRNDDPKSCWLVVAGEDSQNDEKKVSLEPLQLLCEHHLDPCGCAGYAYVQAAHAQGVVDCTALKAATDLDPKWPCTCARYNYWRYGKQRTGHCGAPKCESN
;
A
#
# COMPACT_ATOMS: atom_id res chain seq x y z
N MET A 1 -5.31 -8.04 18.10
CA MET A 1 -6.47 -8.80 17.55
C MET A 1 -5.95 -9.79 16.52
N ALA A 2 -6.73 -10.80 16.12
CA ALA A 2 -6.29 -11.69 15.04
C ALA A 2 -6.40 -10.98 13.68
N ILE A 3 -5.39 -11.13 12.83
CA ILE A 3 -5.32 -10.52 11.48
C ILE A 3 -6.55 -10.91 10.64
N GLY A 4 -7.09 -12.12 10.83
CA GLY A 4 -8.33 -12.56 10.19
C GLY A 4 -9.50 -11.59 10.37
N ARG A 5 -9.62 -10.94 11.54
CA ARG A 5 -10.70 -9.96 11.80
C ARG A 5 -10.58 -8.72 10.91
N HIS A 6 -9.37 -8.20 10.71
CA HIS A 6 -9.14 -7.02 9.87
C HIS A 6 -9.38 -7.33 8.39
N ILE A 7 -9.06 -8.55 7.94
CA ILE A 7 -9.39 -9.01 6.59
C ILE A 7 -10.91 -9.18 6.43
N ALA A 8 -11.61 -9.71 7.45
CA ALA A 8 -13.07 -9.81 7.42
C ALA A 8 -13.74 -8.43 7.34
N VAL A 9 -13.20 -7.41 8.02
CA VAL A 9 -13.62 -6.01 7.87
C VAL A 9 -13.41 -5.52 6.43
N ALA A 10 -12.26 -5.82 5.81
CA ALA A 10 -12.00 -5.46 4.41
C ALA A 10 -13.00 -6.11 3.43
N VAL A 11 -13.35 -7.37 3.66
CA VAL A 11 -14.39 -8.06 2.87
C VAL A 11 -15.74 -7.39 3.05
N ALA A 12 -16.16 -7.12 4.28
CA ALA A 12 -17.43 -6.46 4.58
C ALA A 12 -17.51 -5.07 3.94
N ALA A 13 -16.46 -4.26 4.10
CA ALA A 13 -16.36 -2.93 3.51
C ALA A 13 -16.40 -2.98 1.98
N GLY A 14 -15.67 -3.91 1.36
CA GLY A 14 -15.70 -4.15 -0.09
C GLY A 14 -17.08 -4.57 -0.59
N ALA A 15 -17.78 -5.43 0.16
CA ALA A 15 -19.13 -5.87 -0.18
C ALA A 15 -20.16 -4.72 -0.11
N ILE A 16 -20.01 -3.80 0.85
CA ILE A 16 -20.88 -2.61 0.94
C ILE A 16 -20.56 -1.63 -0.18
N ALA A 17 -19.28 -1.29 -0.36
CA ALA A 17 -18.84 -0.32 -1.36
C ALA A 17 -19.24 -0.78 -2.77
N SER A 18 -19.00 -2.05 -3.12
CA SER A 18 -19.32 -2.59 -4.45
C SER A 18 -20.81 -2.64 -4.81
N LYS A 19 -21.73 -2.55 -3.83
CA LYS A 19 -23.18 -2.49 -4.07
C LYS A 19 -23.65 -1.10 -4.53
N LYS A 20 -22.93 -0.03 -4.21
CA LYS A 20 -23.22 1.31 -4.72
C LYS A 20 -22.52 1.51 -6.07
N GLU A 21 -22.88 2.56 -6.81
CA GLU A 21 -22.17 3.02 -8.01
C GLU A 21 -20.78 3.62 -7.66
N THR A 22 -19.96 2.88 -6.91
CA THR A 22 -18.58 3.24 -6.60
C THR A 22 -17.68 2.99 -7.80
N GLY A 23 -16.47 3.56 -7.79
CA GLY A 23 -15.50 3.37 -8.85
C GLY A 23 -15.20 1.89 -9.16
N ALA A 24 -15.05 1.58 -10.46
CA ALA A 24 -14.73 0.23 -10.95
C ALA A 24 -13.49 -0.38 -10.27
N ALA A 25 -12.54 0.47 -9.86
CA ALA A 25 -11.35 0.07 -9.13
C ALA A 25 -11.65 -0.65 -7.80
N VAL A 26 -12.64 -0.18 -7.02
CA VAL A 26 -13.03 -0.80 -5.75
C VAL A 26 -13.64 -2.18 -6.00
N GLN A 27 -14.52 -2.28 -7.02
CA GLN A 27 -15.14 -3.55 -7.39
C GLN A 27 -14.11 -4.57 -7.88
N ASP A 28 -13.15 -4.14 -8.69
CA ASP A 28 -12.11 -5.02 -9.21
C ASP A 28 -11.18 -5.51 -8.09
N ARG A 29 -10.77 -4.61 -7.18
CA ARG A 29 -9.93 -5.01 -6.04
C ARG A 29 -10.67 -5.90 -5.04
N PHE A 30 -11.97 -5.69 -4.84
CA PHE A 30 -12.79 -6.58 -4.03
C PHE A 30 -12.90 -7.99 -4.66
N LYS A 31 -13.15 -8.08 -5.98
CA LYS A 31 -13.15 -9.37 -6.69
C LYS A 31 -11.79 -10.08 -6.59
N GLU A 32 -10.71 -9.32 -6.63
CA GLU A 32 -9.36 -9.87 -6.46
C GLU A 32 -9.12 -10.40 -5.04
N LEU A 33 -9.57 -9.69 -4.01
CA LEU A 33 -9.48 -10.17 -2.62
C LEU A 33 -10.21 -11.51 -2.45
N LYS A 34 -11.42 -11.63 -3.00
CA LYS A 34 -12.18 -12.89 -2.99
C LYS A 34 -11.41 -14.03 -3.65
N ARG A 35 -10.79 -13.76 -4.81
CA ARG A 35 -9.98 -14.75 -5.54
C ARG A 35 -8.75 -15.15 -4.74
N ALA A 36 -8.08 -14.20 -4.07
CA ALA A 36 -6.93 -14.49 -3.22
C ALA A 36 -7.31 -15.39 -2.03
N ILE A 37 -8.44 -15.11 -1.37
CA ILE A 37 -8.96 -15.94 -0.27
C ILE A 37 -9.30 -17.35 -0.78
N ALA A 38 -10.08 -17.46 -1.87
CA ALA A 38 -10.47 -18.74 -2.45
C ALA A 38 -9.28 -19.57 -2.95
N LYS A 39 -8.24 -18.92 -3.50
CA LYS A 39 -6.99 -19.57 -3.90
C LYS A 39 -6.26 -20.18 -2.71
N LYS A 40 -6.34 -19.56 -1.53
CA LYS A 40 -5.71 -20.10 -0.31
C LYS A 40 -6.48 -21.29 0.25
N SER A 41 -7.80 -21.19 0.33
CA SER A 41 -8.66 -22.31 0.68
C SER A 41 -10.08 -22.11 0.14
N ASP A 42 -10.59 -23.16 -0.50
CA ASP A 42 -11.97 -23.29 -0.99
C ASP A 42 -12.99 -23.48 0.15
N LYS A 43 -12.51 -23.77 1.37
CA LYS A 43 -13.35 -23.97 2.55
C LYS A 43 -13.81 -22.67 3.20
N ILE A 44 -13.11 -21.57 2.97
CA ILE A 44 -13.41 -20.26 3.57
C ILE A 44 -14.66 -19.66 2.91
N ARG A 45 -15.72 -19.43 3.69
CA ARG A 45 -17.01 -18.95 3.18
C ARG A 45 -17.13 -17.42 3.28
N VAL A 46 -16.94 -16.75 2.16
CA VAL A 46 -17.06 -15.28 2.07
C VAL A 46 -18.51 -14.82 1.87
N ALA A 47 -19.39 -15.71 1.40
CA ALA A 47 -20.76 -15.38 0.98
C ALA A 47 -21.63 -14.83 2.11
N ASP A 48 -21.45 -15.31 3.34
CA ASP A 48 -22.28 -14.90 4.49
C ASP A 48 -22.03 -13.42 4.85
N VAL A 49 -20.76 -12.99 4.84
CA VAL A 49 -20.38 -11.57 5.03
C VAL A 49 -20.82 -10.69 3.85
N GLU A 50 -20.91 -11.23 2.64
CA GLU A 50 -21.40 -10.46 1.48
C GLU A 50 -22.92 -10.24 1.53
N ALA A 51 -23.65 -11.24 2.03
CA ALA A 51 -25.08 -11.16 2.22
C ALA A 51 -25.42 -10.11 3.29
N ASP A 52 -24.79 -10.21 4.46
CA ASP A 52 -24.94 -9.23 5.54
C ASP A 52 -23.58 -8.75 6.10
N PRO A 53 -23.00 -7.69 5.50
CA PRO A 53 -21.69 -7.18 5.88
C PRO A 53 -21.69 -6.41 7.22
N LYS A 54 -22.87 -6.13 7.79
CA LYS A 54 -23.00 -5.39 9.05
C LYS A 54 -23.06 -6.32 10.25
N ALA A 55 -23.43 -7.59 10.08
CA ALA A 55 -23.46 -8.56 11.16
C ALA A 55 -22.05 -8.91 11.65
N ASP A 56 -21.76 -8.57 12.91
CA ASP A 56 -20.50 -8.92 13.56
C ASP A 56 -20.26 -10.44 13.59
N GLU A 57 -21.31 -11.22 13.80
CA GLU A 57 -21.26 -12.68 13.87
C GLU A 57 -20.68 -13.31 12.59
N HIS A 58 -21.07 -12.81 11.41
CA HIS A 58 -20.53 -13.29 10.14
C HIS A 58 -19.07 -12.88 9.95
N ARG A 59 -18.70 -11.67 10.39
CA ARG A 59 -17.30 -11.21 10.32
C ARG A 59 -16.40 -12.00 11.25
N ASP A 60 -16.85 -12.30 12.46
CA ASP A 60 -16.10 -13.09 13.44
C ASP A 60 -15.98 -14.56 12.99
N ALA A 61 -17.02 -15.14 12.39
CA ALA A 61 -16.96 -16.46 11.78
C ALA A 61 -15.95 -16.50 10.61
N LEU A 62 -16.00 -15.54 9.69
CA LEU A 62 -15.04 -15.43 8.60
C LEU A 62 -13.61 -15.23 9.12
N ALA A 63 -13.43 -14.41 10.16
CA ALA A 63 -12.12 -14.19 10.78
C ALA A 63 -11.50 -15.50 11.28
N LYS A 64 -12.31 -16.31 11.96
CA LYS A 64 -11.89 -17.62 12.45
C LYS A 64 -11.52 -18.56 11.31
N ASP A 65 -12.34 -18.64 10.25
CA ASP A 65 -12.03 -19.46 9.08
C ASP A 65 -10.73 -19.00 8.37
N LEU A 66 -10.52 -17.69 8.26
CA LEU A 66 -9.31 -17.11 7.67
C LEU A 66 -8.05 -17.48 8.47
N ASP A 67 -8.14 -17.51 9.79
CA ASP A 67 -7.04 -17.91 10.67
C ASP A 67 -6.80 -19.42 10.64
N GLU A 68 -7.85 -20.24 10.73
CA GLU A 68 -7.78 -21.70 10.70
C GLU A 68 -7.20 -22.23 9.38
N HIS A 69 -7.50 -21.57 8.26
CA HIS A 69 -6.99 -21.95 6.94
C HIS A 69 -5.72 -21.18 6.52
N GLY A 70 -5.15 -20.37 7.42
CA GLY A 70 -3.89 -19.65 7.21
C GLY A 70 -3.96 -18.57 6.12
N ALA A 71 -5.15 -18.11 5.74
CA ALA A 71 -5.33 -16.98 4.84
C ALA A 71 -4.95 -15.66 5.50
N SER A 72 -5.08 -15.55 6.82
CA SER A 72 -4.63 -14.38 7.57
C SER A 72 -3.12 -14.13 7.53
N LYS A 73 -2.33 -15.16 7.20
CA LYS A 73 -0.87 -15.06 7.04
C LYS A 73 -0.43 -15.00 5.58
N ASN A 74 -1.38 -15.07 4.64
CA ASN A 74 -1.04 -15.08 3.22
C ASN A 74 -0.77 -13.66 2.71
N ARG A 75 0.40 -13.45 2.09
CA ARG A 75 0.82 -12.14 1.55
C ARG A 75 -0.17 -11.54 0.58
N ASP A 76 -0.63 -12.33 -0.39
CA ASP A 76 -1.53 -11.85 -1.43
C ASP A 76 -2.85 -11.38 -0.79
N VAL A 77 -3.41 -12.17 0.14
CA VAL A 77 -4.65 -11.81 0.86
C VAL A 77 -4.49 -10.52 1.66
N VAL A 78 -3.43 -10.42 2.49
CA VAL A 78 -3.17 -9.24 3.33
C VAL A 78 -2.93 -8.00 2.48
N THR A 79 -2.13 -8.12 1.41
CA THR A 79 -1.80 -6.99 0.53
C THR A 79 -3.03 -6.50 -0.23
N THR A 80 -3.81 -7.40 -0.82
CA THR A 80 -5.04 -7.03 -1.52
C THR A 80 -6.08 -6.43 -0.57
N ALA A 81 -6.16 -6.90 0.68
CA ALA A 81 -7.01 -6.30 1.70
C ALA A 81 -6.58 -4.86 2.05
N LYS A 82 -5.28 -4.61 2.27
CA LYS A 82 -4.73 -3.26 2.51
C LYS A 82 -5.09 -2.30 1.38
N GLU A 83 -4.86 -2.73 0.13
CA GLU A 83 -5.12 -1.88 -1.03
C GLU A 83 -6.61 -1.60 -1.22
N LEU A 84 -7.48 -2.59 -0.99
CA LEU A 84 -8.93 -2.38 -1.03
C LEU A 84 -9.37 -1.34 0.00
N LEU A 85 -8.91 -1.46 1.26
CA LEU A 85 -9.22 -0.48 2.30
C LEU A 85 -8.66 0.92 1.99
N GLY A 86 -7.45 0.98 1.41
CA GLY A 86 -6.86 2.23 0.93
C GLY A 86 -7.70 2.90 -0.16
N LEU A 87 -8.19 2.13 -1.14
CA LEU A 87 -9.08 2.64 -2.18
C LEU A 87 -10.41 3.16 -1.60
N ILE A 88 -11.04 2.41 -0.69
CA ILE A 88 -12.29 2.82 -0.03
C ILE A 88 -12.11 4.11 0.76
N LYS A 89 -10.93 4.35 1.35
CA LYS A 89 -10.63 5.57 2.10
C LYS A 89 -10.51 6.81 1.20
N VAL A 90 -10.01 6.64 -0.01
CA VAL A 90 -9.72 7.75 -0.95
C VAL A 90 -10.91 8.05 -1.87
N ASP A 91 -11.73 7.05 -2.20
CA ASP A 91 -12.95 7.22 -3.00
C ASP A 91 -14.11 7.69 -2.11
N GLU A 92 -14.57 8.93 -2.30
CA GLU A 92 -15.60 9.57 -1.48
C GLU A 92 -16.92 8.79 -1.49
N ALA A 93 -17.35 8.29 -2.66
CA ALA A 93 -18.59 7.53 -2.77
C ALA A 93 -18.51 6.17 -2.05
N ALA A 94 -17.35 5.50 -2.12
CA ALA A 94 -17.10 4.27 -1.38
C ALA A 94 -17.02 4.52 0.12
N ARG A 95 -16.36 5.61 0.54
CA ARG A 95 -16.26 6.03 1.94
C ARG A 95 -17.64 6.30 2.54
N ASP A 96 -18.49 7.04 1.83
CA ASP A 96 -19.87 7.32 2.23
C ASP A 96 -20.73 6.05 2.27
N ALA A 97 -20.42 5.05 1.45
CA ALA A 97 -21.08 3.74 1.52
C ALA A 97 -20.79 3.02 2.84
N VAL A 98 -19.57 3.16 3.34
CA VAL A 98 -19.07 2.46 4.52
C VAL A 98 -19.02 3.35 5.78
N ASP A 99 -19.68 4.50 5.79
CA ASP A 99 -19.60 5.50 6.87
C ASP A 99 -19.79 4.90 8.28
N ALA A 100 -20.80 4.03 8.44
CA ALA A 100 -21.08 3.35 9.70
C ALA A 100 -19.94 2.44 10.22
N MET A 101 -19.01 2.03 9.35
CA MET A 101 -17.87 1.16 9.66
C MET A 101 -16.51 1.83 9.36
N ILE A 102 -16.47 3.13 9.08
CA ILE A 102 -15.22 3.81 8.70
C ILE A 102 -14.15 3.71 9.80
N LYS A 103 -14.57 3.74 11.07
CA LYS A 103 -13.68 3.55 12.22
C LYS A 103 -13.02 2.16 12.22
N ASP A 104 -13.78 1.12 11.88
CA ASP A 104 -13.27 -0.25 11.78
C ASP A 104 -12.32 -0.41 10.59
N VAL A 105 -12.63 0.25 9.46
CA VAL A 105 -11.78 0.30 8.28
C VAL A 105 -10.45 0.98 8.58
N GLU A 106 -10.46 2.11 9.28
CA GLU A 106 -9.24 2.83 9.66
C GLU A 106 -8.40 2.02 10.65
N ALA A 107 -9.03 1.41 11.67
CA ALA A 107 -8.35 0.53 12.60
C ALA A 107 -7.73 -0.69 11.88
N ALA A 108 -8.47 -1.32 10.96
CA ALA A 108 -7.98 -2.43 10.17
C ALA A 108 -6.81 -2.03 9.27
N LEU A 109 -6.83 -0.84 8.68
CA LEU A 109 -5.74 -0.38 7.83
C LEU A 109 -4.44 -0.16 8.63
N VAL A 110 -4.54 0.40 9.85
CA VAL A 110 -3.39 0.58 10.75
C VAL A 110 -2.81 -0.77 11.17
N GLU A 111 -3.65 -1.66 11.71
CA GLU A 111 -3.20 -2.97 12.20
C GLU A 111 -2.63 -3.84 11.07
N LEU A 112 -3.24 -3.79 9.87
CA LEU A 112 -2.68 -4.50 8.73
C LEU A 112 -1.34 -3.91 8.33
N ALA A 113 -1.15 -2.57 8.35
CA ALA A 113 0.09 -1.93 7.92
C ALA A 113 1.32 -2.49 8.64
N ASP A 114 1.19 -2.78 9.93
CA ASP A 114 2.26 -3.32 10.79
C ASP A 114 2.54 -4.82 10.59
N VAL A 115 1.69 -5.53 9.83
CA VAL A 115 1.95 -6.94 9.49
C VAL A 115 3.08 -7.01 8.48
N GLU A 116 4.30 -7.24 8.98
CA GLU A 116 5.42 -7.73 8.19
C GLU A 116 5.07 -9.13 7.70
N VAL A 117 4.75 -9.23 6.42
CA VAL A 117 4.48 -10.54 5.83
C VAL A 117 5.81 -11.25 5.67
N GLU A 118 6.05 -12.22 6.54
CA GLU A 118 7.17 -13.13 6.44
C GLU A 118 7.14 -13.76 5.04
N GLU A 119 8.10 -13.38 4.21
CA GLU A 119 8.17 -13.91 2.85
C GLU A 119 8.33 -15.42 2.97
N GLU A 120 7.30 -16.18 2.58
CA GLU A 120 7.40 -17.62 2.45
C GLU A 120 8.58 -17.87 1.52
N LYS A 121 9.72 -18.20 2.12
CA LYS A 121 11.00 -18.39 1.46
C LYS A 121 10.71 -19.29 0.27
N PRO A 122 10.88 -18.82 -0.98
CA PRO A 122 10.42 -19.55 -2.15
C PRO A 122 10.99 -20.95 -2.02
N LYS A 123 10.12 -21.95 -1.91
CA LYS A 123 10.53 -23.35 -1.77
C LYS A 123 11.41 -23.63 -2.98
N ALA A 124 12.71 -23.56 -2.76
CA ALA A 124 13.71 -23.73 -3.80
C ALA A 124 13.44 -25.10 -4.41
N LYS A 125 13.08 -25.07 -5.69
CA LYS A 125 12.71 -26.20 -6.54
C LYS A 125 13.39 -27.50 -6.10
N THR A 126 12.65 -28.34 -5.38
CA THR A 126 12.93 -29.78 -5.29
C THR A 126 12.13 -30.54 -6.37
N GLU A 127 11.62 -29.84 -7.39
CA GLU A 127 10.90 -30.46 -8.51
C GLU A 127 11.74 -30.59 -9.79
N GLU A 128 12.95 -30.00 -9.85
CA GLU A 128 13.80 -30.10 -11.05
C GLU A 128 14.48 -31.48 -11.18
N LYS A 129 14.46 -32.33 -10.13
CA LYS A 129 15.00 -33.70 -10.20
C LYS A 129 13.98 -34.80 -10.55
N LYS A 130 12.68 -34.49 -10.68
CA LYS A 130 11.65 -35.51 -11.01
C LYS A 130 11.14 -35.43 -12.45
N ALA A 131 11.58 -34.43 -13.22
CA ALA A 131 11.30 -34.30 -14.64
C ALA A 131 12.32 -35.05 -15.52
N GLU A 132 13.57 -35.25 -15.07
CA GLU A 132 14.57 -36.02 -15.83
C GLU A 132 14.37 -37.54 -15.73
N GLU A 133 13.90 -38.09 -14.61
CA GLU A 133 13.72 -39.55 -14.48
C GLU A 133 12.46 -40.10 -15.17
N LYS A 134 11.59 -39.23 -15.71
CA LYS A 134 10.36 -39.65 -16.42
C LYS A 134 10.45 -39.47 -17.94
N ALA A 135 11.54 -38.92 -18.46
CA ALA A 135 11.77 -38.79 -19.90
C ALA A 135 12.46 -40.04 -20.51
N GLU A 136 13.07 -40.92 -19.70
CA GLU A 136 13.87 -42.05 -20.22
C GLU A 136 13.14 -43.41 -20.26
N LYS A 137 11.86 -43.49 -19.84
CA LYS A 137 11.11 -44.76 -19.79
C LYS A 137 9.93 -44.90 -20.77
N LYS A 138 9.86 -44.08 -21.83
CA LYS A 138 8.75 -44.13 -22.79
C LYS A 138 9.17 -44.27 -24.25
N SER A 139 10.27 -44.99 -24.50
CA SER A 139 10.75 -45.30 -25.86
C SER A 139 11.10 -46.78 -26.06
N GLU A 140 10.23 -47.70 -25.66
CA GLU A 140 10.19 -49.05 -26.23
C GLU A 140 8.90 -49.73 -25.77
N GLU A 141 7.94 -49.94 -26.68
CA GLU A 141 7.25 -51.23 -26.87
C GLU A 141 6.12 -51.09 -27.92
N LYS A 142 6.51 -51.38 -29.15
CA LYS A 142 5.85 -52.21 -30.18
C LYS A 142 4.32 -52.37 -30.21
N ALA A 143 3.83 -52.10 -31.42
CA ALA A 143 2.55 -52.45 -32.02
C ALA A 143 2.02 -53.88 -31.79
N LYS A 144 0.68 -54.03 -31.68
CA LYS A 144 -0.22 -54.81 -32.58
C LYS A 144 -1.72 -54.79 -32.11
N PRO A 145 -2.72 -55.30 -32.89
CA PRO A 145 -3.90 -54.54 -33.29
C PRO A 145 -5.27 -54.98 -32.71
N ALA A 146 -6.27 -54.12 -32.95
CA ALA A 146 -7.71 -54.34 -33.24
C ALA A 146 -8.50 -55.45 -32.53
N VAL A 147 -9.59 -55.10 -31.82
CA VAL A 147 -10.95 -55.70 -31.96
C VAL A 147 -12.03 -54.67 -31.53
N SER A 148 -13.11 -54.70 -32.30
CA SER A 148 -14.37 -53.94 -32.33
C SER A 148 -15.35 -54.10 -31.15
N SER A 149 -16.19 -53.08 -30.94
CA SER A 149 -17.68 -53.12 -30.78
C SER A 149 -18.13 -51.76 -30.23
N ASP A 150 -18.61 -50.81 -31.01
CA ASP A 150 -19.97 -50.68 -31.55
C ASP A 150 -21.08 -50.61 -30.48
N ARG A 151 -21.58 -49.38 -30.22
CA ARG A 151 -23.03 -49.05 -30.21
C ARG A 151 -23.30 -47.55 -29.98
N GLY A 152 -23.71 -46.89 -31.06
CA GLY A 152 -24.95 -46.10 -31.07
C GLY A 152 -24.96 -44.69 -30.46
N SER A 153 -24.77 -43.67 -31.31
CA SER A 153 -25.74 -42.56 -31.46
C SER A 153 -25.27 -41.64 -32.60
N LYS A 154 -25.69 -41.95 -33.83
CA LYS A 154 -25.50 -41.09 -35.00
C LYS A 154 -26.35 -39.82 -34.82
N ARG A 155 -25.74 -38.70 -34.44
CA ARG A 155 -26.24 -37.37 -34.83
C ARG A 155 -25.58 -37.03 -36.15
N LEU A 156 -26.38 -36.93 -37.21
CA LEU A 156 -25.96 -36.34 -38.48
C LEU A 156 -25.64 -34.85 -38.21
N ILE A 157 -24.36 -34.51 -38.16
CA ILE A 157 -23.88 -33.15 -38.34
C ILE A 157 -23.30 -33.13 -39.76
N PRO A 158 -23.83 -32.29 -40.68
CA PRO A 158 -23.26 -32.16 -42.01
C PRO A 158 -21.80 -31.69 -41.91
N PRO A 159 -20.91 -32.14 -42.82
CA PRO A 159 -19.51 -31.72 -42.80
C PRO A 159 -19.42 -30.21 -42.99
N ASP A 160 -18.82 -29.52 -42.02
CA ASP A 160 -18.53 -28.09 -42.11
C ASP A 160 -17.62 -27.84 -43.32
N GLU A 161 -18.13 -27.03 -44.25
CA GLU A 161 -17.33 -26.46 -45.33
C GLU A 161 -16.17 -25.65 -44.71
N PRO A 162 -14.96 -25.72 -45.29
CA PRO A 162 -13.82 -24.96 -44.78
C PRO A 162 -14.11 -23.46 -44.88
N SER A 163 -14.40 -22.86 -43.73
CA SER A 163 -14.72 -21.45 -43.57
C SER A 163 -13.61 -20.58 -44.15
N LYS A 164 -13.89 -19.87 -45.25
CA LYS A 164 -13.08 -18.82 -45.88
C LYS A 164 -12.85 -17.57 -45.00
N THR A 165 -13.03 -17.64 -43.68
CA THR A 165 -13.29 -16.44 -42.85
C THR A 165 -12.08 -15.80 -42.18
N ASP A 166 -10.88 -16.38 -42.25
CA ASP A 166 -9.69 -15.76 -41.63
C ASP A 166 -8.86 -14.90 -42.58
N PHE A 167 -8.89 -15.18 -43.89
CA PHE A 167 -8.17 -14.36 -44.88
C PHE A 167 -8.92 -13.06 -45.20
N GLU A 168 -10.24 -13.08 -45.27
CA GLU A 168 -11.03 -11.85 -45.49
C GLU A 168 -11.05 -10.92 -44.27
N ARG A 169 -10.87 -11.43 -43.04
CA ARG A 169 -10.72 -10.60 -41.83
C ARG A 169 -9.38 -9.85 -41.75
N ARG A 170 -8.39 -10.20 -42.58
CA ARG A 170 -7.09 -9.49 -42.67
C ARG A 170 -7.05 -8.42 -43.76
N ALA A 171 -8.04 -8.36 -44.65
CA ALA A 171 -8.09 -7.38 -45.74
C ALA A 171 -8.85 -6.08 -45.40
N LEU A 172 -9.37 -5.95 -44.17
CA LEU A 172 -10.03 -4.71 -43.75
C LEU A 172 -8.99 -3.60 -43.50
N PRO A 173 -9.21 -2.39 -44.04
CA PRO A 173 -8.28 -1.29 -43.95
C PRO A 173 -7.90 -0.92 -42.50
N ILE A 174 -6.59 -0.75 -42.26
CA ILE A 174 -5.95 -0.54 -40.95
C ILE A 174 -6.59 0.59 -40.12
N HIS A 175 -7.19 1.60 -40.78
CA HIS A 175 -7.77 2.78 -40.15
C HIS A 175 -9.03 2.52 -39.31
N LYS A 176 -9.70 1.36 -39.43
CA LYS A 176 -10.81 0.99 -38.52
C LYS A 176 -10.38 0.21 -37.27
N ARG A 177 -9.11 -0.21 -37.16
CA ARG A 177 -8.58 -0.87 -35.94
C ARG A 177 -7.98 0.12 -34.94
N THR A 178 -7.75 1.38 -35.34
CA THR A 178 -7.00 2.36 -34.57
C THR A 178 -7.83 3.21 -33.60
N ASP A 179 -9.16 3.31 -33.76
CA ASP A 179 -9.98 4.21 -32.91
C ASP A 179 -9.97 3.82 -31.42
N ARG A 180 -9.99 2.51 -31.12
CA ARG A 180 -9.87 2.04 -29.73
C ARG A 180 -8.48 2.27 -29.15
N PHE A 181 -7.46 2.36 -30.00
CA PHE A 181 -6.10 2.63 -29.55
C PHE A 181 -5.94 4.11 -29.18
N PHE A 182 -6.41 5.02 -30.04
CA PHE A 182 -6.35 6.46 -29.77
C PHE A 182 -7.21 6.88 -28.57
N LEU A 183 -8.39 6.26 -28.37
CA LEU A 183 -9.22 6.56 -27.19
C LEU A 183 -8.50 6.19 -25.89
N LYS A 184 -7.87 5.00 -25.83
CA LYS A 184 -7.11 4.56 -24.65
C LYS A 184 -5.86 5.41 -24.42
N ALA A 185 -5.12 5.73 -25.49
CA ALA A 185 -3.97 6.62 -25.41
C ALA A 185 -4.37 8.02 -24.94
N GLY A 186 -5.50 8.54 -25.41
CA GLY A 186 -6.06 9.84 -24.98
C GLY A 186 -6.40 9.88 -23.49
N ILE A 187 -7.06 8.84 -22.96
CA ILE A 187 -7.40 8.76 -21.53
C ILE A 187 -6.13 8.72 -20.66
N VAL A 188 -5.14 7.89 -21.03
CA VAL A 188 -3.89 7.80 -20.27
C VAL A 188 -3.14 9.12 -20.30
N THR A 189 -3.05 9.77 -21.46
CA THR A 189 -2.36 11.06 -21.60
C THR A 189 -3.08 12.15 -20.81
N SER A 190 -4.41 12.21 -20.86
CA SER A 190 -5.24 13.11 -20.05
C SER A 190 -4.99 12.91 -18.56
N TYR A 191 -4.97 11.66 -18.08
CA TYR A 191 -4.74 11.36 -16.68
C TYR A 191 -3.35 11.82 -16.21
N VAL A 192 -2.31 11.53 -17.00
CA VAL A 192 -0.94 11.99 -16.71
C VAL A 192 -0.87 13.51 -16.64
N LEU A 193 -1.50 14.22 -17.59
CA LEU A 193 -1.54 15.69 -17.58
C LEU A 193 -2.27 16.25 -16.34
N ILE A 194 -3.38 15.63 -15.91
CA ILE A 194 -4.11 16.04 -14.70
C ILE A 194 -3.25 15.83 -13.45
N VAL A 195 -2.57 14.68 -13.32
CA VAL A 195 -1.69 14.39 -12.17
C VAL A 195 -0.51 15.37 -12.13
N VAL A 196 0.13 15.62 -13.28
CA VAL A 196 1.22 16.61 -13.36
C VAL A 196 0.70 18.01 -13.03
N PHE A 197 -0.48 18.40 -13.55
CA PHE A 197 -1.08 19.69 -13.24
C PHE A 197 -1.39 19.83 -11.75
N TYR A 198 -1.96 18.80 -11.12
CA TYR A 198 -2.23 18.81 -9.68
C TYR A 198 -0.95 18.93 -8.86
N PHE A 199 0.10 18.19 -9.25
CA PHE A 199 1.37 18.19 -8.53
C PHE A 199 2.15 19.50 -8.70
N VAL A 200 2.07 20.13 -9.87
CA VAL A 200 2.80 21.37 -10.20
C VAL A 200 2.05 22.62 -9.75
N PHE A 201 0.73 22.68 -9.92
CA PHE A 201 -0.06 23.90 -9.70
C PHE A 201 -0.92 23.89 -8.45
N LEU A 202 -1.37 22.72 -7.97
CA LEU A 202 -2.27 22.63 -6.81
C LEU A 202 -1.55 22.20 -5.53
N ARG A 203 -0.30 21.73 -5.62
CA ARG A 203 0.53 21.57 -4.43
C ARG A 203 0.80 22.97 -3.89
N PRO A 204 0.29 23.33 -2.69
CA PRO A 204 0.56 24.64 -2.13
C PRO A 204 2.08 24.83 -2.11
N PRO A 205 2.59 25.98 -2.62
CA PRO A 205 4.01 26.21 -2.66
C PRO A 205 4.55 26.02 -1.24
N ALA A 206 5.71 25.39 -1.08
CA ALA A 206 6.32 25.16 0.24
C ALA A 206 6.37 26.46 1.09
N ASN A 207 6.44 27.60 0.40
CA ASN A 207 6.40 28.94 0.95
C ASN A 207 5.11 29.26 1.74
N ALA A 208 3.94 28.69 1.41
CA ALA A 208 2.70 29.02 2.10
C ALA A 208 2.66 28.52 3.56
N ALA A 209 3.27 27.37 3.83
CA ALA A 209 3.39 26.84 5.19
C ALA A 209 4.43 27.63 6.00
N LEU A 210 5.53 28.06 5.34
CA LEU A 210 6.53 28.94 5.94
C LEU A 210 5.95 30.33 6.25
N GLU A 211 5.13 30.89 5.36
CA GLU A 211 4.43 32.15 5.60
C GLU A 211 3.46 32.05 6.78
N ARG A 212 2.75 30.93 6.96
CA ARG A 212 1.94 30.71 8.18
C ARG A 212 2.79 30.59 9.43
N CYS A 213 3.95 29.94 9.33
CA CYS A 213 4.93 29.89 10.41
C CYS A 213 5.42 31.31 10.81
N ARG A 214 5.68 32.18 9.83
CA ARG A 214 6.03 33.59 10.07
C ARG A 214 4.89 34.43 10.67
N ASN A 215 3.63 33.99 10.56
CA ASN A 215 2.45 34.65 11.12
C ASN A 215 2.07 34.11 12.51
N ASP A 216 3.07 33.75 13.32
CA ASP A 216 2.96 33.39 14.74
C ASP A 216 2.21 32.09 15.09
N ASP A 217 2.09 31.13 14.17
CA ASP A 217 1.58 29.79 14.52
C ASP A 217 2.71 28.76 14.68
N PRO A 218 3.09 28.38 15.92
CA PRO A 218 4.15 27.40 16.15
C PRO A 218 3.80 26.01 15.62
N LYS A 219 2.50 25.66 15.50
CA LYS A 219 2.09 24.37 14.92
C LYS A 219 2.39 24.31 13.44
N SER A 220 2.15 25.41 12.72
CA SER A 220 2.49 25.54 11.31
C SER A 220 3.99 25.44 11.08
N CYS A 221 4.83 26.01 11.95
CA CYS A 221 6.28 25.84 11.88
C CYS A 221 6.70 24.37 12.02
N TRP A 222 6.16 23.64 13.01
CA TRP A 222 6.47 22.22 13.18
C TRP A 222 6.01 21.36 12.00
N LEU A 223 4.91 21.71 11.31
CA LEU A 223 4.48 21.02 10.09
C LEU A 223 5.49 21.19 8.94
N VAL A 224 6.11 22.36 8.80
CA VAL A 224 7.17 22.59 7.80
C VAL A 224 8.38 21.73 8.13
N VAL A 225 8.86 21.76 9.38
CA VAL A 225 10.00 20.97 9.83
C VAL A 225 9.76 19.47 9.61
N ALA A 226 8.58 18.95 9.94
CA ALA A 226 8.22 17.55 9.73
C ALA A 226 8.17 17.18 8.23
N GLY A 227 7.62 18.08 7.41
CA GLY A 227 7.57 17.89 5.96
C GLY A 227 8.96 17.81 5.33
N GLU A 228 9.88 18.68 5.73
CA GLU A 228 11.26 18.70 5.24
C GLU A 228 12.07 17.49 5.70
N ASP A 229 11.94 17.08 6.96
CA ASP A 229 12.64 15.91 7.51
C ASP A 229 12.20 14.62 6.81
N SER A 230 10.91 14.48 6.48
CA SER A 230 10.38 13.29 5.80
C SER A 230 10.82 13.15 4.33
N GLN A 231 11.14 14.26 3.66
CA GLN A 231 11.47 14.27 2.23
C GLN A 231 12.98 14.22 1.98
N ASN A 232 13.75 14.82 2.87
CA ASN A 232 15.18 14.91 2.73
C ASN A 232 15.80 13.77 3.53
N ASP A 233 15.95 12.59 2.89
CA ASP A 233 16.69 11.41 3.38
C ASP A 233 18.05 11.82 4.02
N GLU A 234 17.97 12.27 5.27
CA GLU A 234 19.05 12.76 6.14
C GLU A 234 19.72 14.10 5.75
N LYS A 235 19.27 14.83 4.72
CA LYS A 235 20.06 15.97 4.20
C LYS A 235 19.25 17.24 3.94
N LYS A 236 19.20 18.06 4.99
CA LYS A 236 18.87 19.50 5.06
C LYS A 236 17.42 19.79 5.41
N VAL A 237 17.16 19.86 6.71
CA VAL A 237 16.03 20.66 7.22
C VAL A 237 16.47 22.13 7.20
N SER A 238 15.58 23.03 6.78
CA SER A 238 15.88 24.46 6.77
C SER A 238 16.05 25.00 8.19
N LEU A 239 16.99 25.93 8.37
CA LEU A 239 17.26 26.54 9.68
C LEU A 239 16.17 27.54 10.08
N GLU A 240 15.48 28.14 9.11
CA GLU A 240 14.57 29.26 9.34
C GLU A 240 13.36 28.90 10.23
N PRO A 241 12.60 27.81 9.99
CA PRO A 241 11.47 27.45 10.84
C PRO A 241 11.90 27.13 12.28
N LEU A 242 13.08 26.51 12.43
CA LEU A 242 13.65 26.18 13.74
C LEU A 242 14.11 27.45 14.48
N GLN A 243 14.68 28.42 13.74
CA GLN A 243 15.04 29.72 14.28
C GLN A 243 13.80 30.47 14.78
N LEU A 244 12.72 30.49 13.99
CA LEU A 244 11.45 31.11 14.40
C LEU A 244 10.85 30.43 15.64
N LEU A 245 10.84 29.10 15.67
CA LEU A 245 10.40 28.34 16.86
C LEU A 245 11.24 28.68 18.10
N CYS A 246 12.55 28.86 17.94
CA CYS A 246 13.43 29.19 19.04
C CYS A 246 13.31 30.66 19.50
N GLU A 247 13.53 31.60 18.58
CA GLU A 247 13.64 33.03 18.92
C GLU A 247 12.28 33.68 19.17
N HIS A 248 11.25 33.29 18.40
CA HIS A 248 9.95 33.93 18.48
C HIS A 248 9.01 33.20 19.44
N HIS A 249 8.96 31.87 19.35
CA HIS A 249 8.05 31.06 20.17
C HIS A 249 8.67 30.56 21.47
N LEU A 250 9.98 30.75 21.68
CA LEU A 250 10.72 30.24 22.84
C LEU A 250 10.47 28.75 23.07
N ASP A 251 10.26 27.98 22.00
CA ASP A 251 10.00 26.54 22.05
C ASP A 251 11.33 25.82 22.38
N PRO A 252 11.43 25.10 23.51
CA PRO A 252 12.67 24.42 23.89
C PRO A 252 13.11 23.37 22.86
N CYS A 253 12.17 22.65 22.26
CA CYS A 253 12.44 21.69 21.20
C CYS A 253 12.87 22.39 19.90
N GLY A 254 12.31 23.56 19.61
CA GLY A 254 12.73 24.42 18.51
C GLY A 254 14.17 24.89 18.66
N CYS A 255 14.54 25.39 19.85
CA CYS A 255 15.90 25.82 20.17
C CYS A 255 16.91 24.66 20.13
N ALA A 256 16.56 23.52 20.72
CA ALA A 256 17.40 22.33 20.64
C ALA A 256 17.60 21.87 19.20
N GLY A 257 16.52 21.82 18.40
CA GLY A 257 16.58 21.49 16.98
C GLY A 257 17.44 22.47 16.17
N TYR A 258 17.27 23.78 16.40
CA TYR A 258 18.05 24.82 15.73
C TYR A 258 19.55 24.68 16.02
N ALA A 259 19.92 24.64 17.30
CA ALA A 259 21.32 24.49 17.74
C ALA A 259 21.96 23.23 17.13
N TYR A 260 21.17 22.17 17.04
CA TYR A 260 21.61 20.88 16.55
C TYR A 260 21.81 20.82 15.04
N VAL A 261 20.88 21.39 14.26
CA VAL A 261 21.04 21.50 12.81
C VAL A 261 22.21 22.43 12.50
N GLN A 262 22.34 23.56 13.22
CA GLN A 262 23.47 24.48 13.07
C GLN A 262 24.81 23.77 13.35
N ALA A 263 24.91 23.01 14.44
CA ALA A 263 26.06 22.18 14.78
C ALA A 263 26.37 21.12 13.69
N ALA A 264 25.34 20.48 13.13
CA ALA A 264 25.49 19.50 12.08
C ALA A 264 25.94 20.10 10.73
N HIS A 265 25.60 21.36 10.47
CA HIS A 265 26.01 22.12 9.28
C HIS A 265 27.42 22.72 9.39
N ALA A 266 27.97 22.86 10.60
CA ALA A 266 29.32 23.37 10.80
C ALA A 266 30.37 22.48 10.11
N GLN A 267 31.28 23.09 9.35
CA GLN A 267 32.44 22.42 8.78
C GLN A 267 33.60 22.57 9.76
N GLY A 268 33.93 21.51 10.50
CA GLY A 268 35.07 21.48 11.43
C GLY A 268 34.70 21.10 12.85
N VAL A 269 35.32 21.75 13.84
CA VAL A 269 35.04 21.53 15.26
C VAL A 269 33.62 22.00 15.55
N VAL A 270 32.79 21.09 16.06
CA VAL A 270 31.39 21.37 16.38
C VAL A 270 31.32 22.18 17.67
N ASP A 271 30.74 23.37 17.63
CA ASP A 271 30.46 24.16 18.82
C ASP A 271 29.19 23.64 19.52
N CYS A 272 29.36 23.12 20.73
CA CYS A 272 28.28 22.56 21.54
C CYS A 272 27.59 23.62 22.44
N THR A 273 28.00 24.90 22.38
CA THR A 273 27.51 25.94 23.31
C THR A 273 26.02 26.18 23.15
N ALA A 274 25.51 26.25 21.92
CA ALA A 274 24.08 26.43 21.65
C ALA A 274 23.25 25.23 22.14
N LEU A 275 23.78 24.00 22.04
CA LEU A 275 23.12 22.80 22.51
C LEU A 275 23.05 22.76 24.05
N LYS A 276 24.10 23.25 24.71
CA LYS A 276 24.12 23.39 26.17
C LYS A 276 23.04 24.39 26.63
N ALA A 277 22.96 25.56 26.01
CA ALA A 277 21.92 26.55 26.31
C ALA A 277 20.51 25.98 26.12
N ALA A 278 20.27 25.19 25.07
CA ALA A 278 18.99 24.52 24.86
C ALA A 278 18.70 23.44 25.92
N THR A 279 19.73 22.72 26.38
CA THR A 279 19.60 21.73 27.46
C THR A 279 19.31 22.38 28.81
N ASP A 280 19.85 23.58 29.06
CA ASP A 280 19.55 24.35 30.26
C ASP A 280 18.10 24.86 30.27
N LEU A 281 17.48 25.09 29.10
CA LEU A 281 16.06 25.45 28.96
C LEU A 281 15.11 24.27 29.26
N ASP A 282 15.42 23.08 28.74
CA ASP A 282 14.68 21.85 29.06
C ASP A 282 15.64 20.68 29.31
N PRO A 283 15.97 20.39 30.58
CA PRO A 283 16.85 19.28 30.94
C PRO A 283 16.28 17.89 30.58
N LYS A 284 14.97 17.80 30.29
CA LYS A 284 14.29 16.56 29.91
C LYS A 284 14.25 16.34 28.40
N TRP A 285 14.71 17.30 27.58
CA TRP A 285 15.02 17.01 26.19
C TRP A 285 16.11 15.91 26.16
N PRO A 286 16.20 15.07 25.12
CA PRO A 286 15.36 15.00 23.92
C PRO A 286 14.00 14.31 24.13
N CYS A 287 13.63 13.90 25.35
CA CYS A 287 12.51 12.99 25.57
C CYS A 287 11.16 13.68 25.45
N THR A 288 11.08 14.92 25.92
CA THR A 288 9.96 15.82 25.68
C THR A 288 9.73 16.08 24.19
N CYS A 289 10.79 16.03 23.39
CA CYS A 289 10.77 16.26 21.94
C CYS A 289 10.68 14.97 21.12
N ALA A 290 10.62 13.79 21.75
CA ALA A 290 10.65 12.50 21.06
C ALA A 290 9.45 12.29 20.12
N ARG A 291 8.30 12.93 20.42
CA ARG A 291 7.07 12.86 19.60
C ARG A 291 7.28 13.24 18.14
N TYR A 292 8.32 14.02 17.88
CA TYR A 292 8.59 14.50 16.56
C TYR A 292 9.54 13.60 15.76
N ASN A 293 9.91 12.43 16.30
CA ASN A 293 10.81 11.44 15.68
C ASN A 293 12.11 12.05 15.10
N TYR A 294 12.52 13.20 15.61
CA TYR A 294 13.55 13.97 14.95
C TYR A 294 14.96 13.46 15.26
N TRP A 295 15.78 13.62 14.22
CA TRP A 295 17.23 13.71 14.22
C TRP A 295 18.04 12.44 14.45
N ARG A 296 17.93 11.48 13.53
CA ARG A 296 18.97 10.44 13.35
C ARG A 296 20.30 11.05 12.91
N TYR A 297 20.26 12.03 11.99
CA TYR A 297 21.45 12.58 11.35
C TYR A 297 22.41 13.28 12.32
N GLY A 298 21.96 14.31 13.02
CA GLY A 298 22.88 15.00 13.92
C GLY A 298 23.19 14.20 15.20
N LYS A 299 22.49 13.09 15.50
CA LYS A 299 22.69 12.35 16.76
C LYS A 299 24.04 11.66 16.71
N GLN A 300 24.40 11.25 15.50
CA GLN A 300 25.72 10.73 15.18
C GLN A 300 26.80 11.83 15.29
N ARG A 301 26.51 13.07 14.87
CA ARG A 301 27.51 14.16 14.85
C ARG A 301 27.67 14.88 16.18
N THR A 302 26.60 15.08 16.95
CA THR A 302 26.60 15.83 18.22
C THR A 302 26.63 14.92 19.45
N GLY A 303 26.79 13.60 19.28
CA GLY A 303 26.89 12.67 20.41
C GLY A 303 28.00 13.00 21.41
N HIS A 304 29.05 13.70 20.97
CA HIS A 304 30.13 14.19 21.83
C HIS A 304 29.79 15.46 22.62
N CYS A 305 28.70 16.16 22.28
CA CYS A 305 28.23 17.34 22.99
C CYS A 305 27.50 17.01 24.31
N GLY A 306 27.43 15.73 24.71
CA GLY A 306 26.83 15.32 25.98
C GLY A 306 25.31 15.44 26.01
N ALA A 307 24.64 15.39 24.86
CA ALA A 307 23.17 15.41 24.82
C ALA A 307 22.61 14.26 25.67
N PRO A 308 21.69 14.53 26.60
CA PRO A 308 21.06 13.50 27.43
C PRO A 308 20.44 12.40 26.56
N LYS A 309 20.58 11.15 26.99
CA LYS A 309 19.91 10.01 26.34
C LYS A 309 18.52 9.87 26.93
N CYS A 310 17.52 9.63 26.08
CA CYS A 310 16.26 9.13 26.58
C CYS A 310 16.42 7.68 26.99
N GLU A 311 16.46 7.47 28.30
CA GLU A 311 16.23 6.15 28.86
C GLU A 311 14.78 5.78 28.55
N SER A 312 14.60 4.77 27.71
CA SER A 312 13.30 4.17 27.44
C SER A 312 12.85 3.44 28.70
N ASN A 313 12.04 4.11 29.51
CA ASN A 313 11.26 3.48 30.57
C ASN A 313 10.06 2.74 29.99
#